data_AF-X1BUT2-F1
#
_entry.id   AF-X1BUT2-F1
#
_cell.length_a   1.000
_cell.length_b   1.000
_cell.length_c   1.000
_cell.angle_alpha   90.00
_cell.angle_beta   90.00
_cell.angle_gamma   90.00
#
_symmetry.space_group_name_H-M   'P 1'
#
loop_
_entity.id
_entity.type
_entity.pdbx_description
1 polymer ?
#
loop_
_entity_poly.entity_id
_entity_poly.type
_entity_poly.pdbx_seq_one_letter_code
_entity_poly.pdbx_strand_id
1 'polypeptide(L)'
;MRGEKEKEEISDIIVQESFLSVILNKEKVITLKCSPEDYDYLGIGFLYTSGILQKKEDINSVVVDEEQKMIKIKAKDIYPHLESSWRDGLIPRRSNRIDEKLISKLLLVKHFLKVESGIIFSLMHDMQKRAKLFKLTGGVHSCALANQQGSIMLFSEDISRYNTIDKILGEAFLKNIPREDKIILTSCRITSDILTKIAIGRVPIIISRAAPTDRAVELAQKIGITLVGFVR
;
A
#
# COMPACT_ATOMS: atom_id res chain seq x y z
N MET A 1 24.15 36.09 -27.76
CA MET A 1 25.12 35.15 -27.17
C MET A 1 24.36 34.23 -26.21
N ARG A 2 23.99 33.02 -26.64
CA ARG A 2 23.50 31.99 -25.73
C ARG A 2 24.75 31.36 -25.13
N GLY A 3 25.02 31.63 -23.86
CA GLY A 3 26.18 31.07 -23.15
C GLY A 3 26.13 29.55 -23.23
N GLU A 4 27.22 28.97 -23.71
CA GLU A 4 27.49 27.54 -23.59
C GLU A 4 27.58 27.26 -22.09
N LYS A 5 26.53 26.65 -21.51
CA LYS A 5 26.63 26.14 -20.14
C LYS A 5 27.61 24.96 -20.19
N GLU A 6 28.72 25.10 -19.49
CA GLU A 6 29.67 24.00 -19.25
C GLU A 6 28.92 22.82 -18.63
N LYS A 7 29.20 21.61 -19.14
CA LYS A 7 28.63 20.38 -18.58
C LYS A 7 29.45 19.99 -17.37
N GLU A 8 28.83 19.95 -16.21
CA GLU A 8 29.44 19.44 -14.98
C GLU A 8 29.00 17.99 -14.73
N GLU A 9 29.95 17.13 -14.36
CA GLU A 9 29.69 15.76 -13.94
C GLU A 9 29.55 15.73 -12.41
N ILE A 10 28.43 15.18 -11.92
CA ILE A 10 28.14 15.05 -10.50
C ILE A 10 27.79 13.60 -10.15
N SER A 11 28.16 13.17 -8.95
CA SER A 11 27.71 11.90 -8.38
C SER A 11 26.44 12.10 -7.57
N ASP A 12 25.49 11.17 -7.69
CA ASP A 12 24.22 11.22 -6.96
C ASP A 12 23.82 9.82 -6.46
N ILE A 13 22.95 9.77 -5.45
CA ILE A 13 22.45 8.53 -4.85
C ILE A 13 21.18 8.10 -5.58
N ILE A 14 21.19 6.86 -6.07
CA ILE A 14 20.03 6.25 -6.74
C ILE A 14 19.41 5.15 -5.86
N VAL A 15 18.11 4.98 -5.99
CA VAL A 15 17.40 3.86 -5.34
C VAL A 15 17.74 2.54 -6.02
N GLN A 16 17.86 1.47 -5.23
CA GLN A 16 17.98 0.11 -5.75
C GLN A 16 16.59 -0.47 -6.08
N GLU A 17 16.39 -0.89 -7.33
CA GLU A 17 15.24 -1.70 -7.73
C GLU A 17 15.55 -3.20 -7.58
N SER A 18 14.61 -3.94 -6.99
CA SER A 18 14.65 -5.39 -6.83
C SER A 18 13.32 -6.01 -7.26
N PHE A 19 13.21 -7.32 -7.07
CA PHE A 19 11.99 -8.08 -7.35
C PHE A 19 11.70 -8.98 -6.17
N LEU A 20 10.43 -9.32 -5.93
CA LEU A 20 10.02 -10.32 -4.94
C LEU A 20 9.06 -11.31 -5.58
N SER A 21 9.42 -12.59 -5.61
CA SER A 21 8.52 -13.66 -6.05
C SER A 21 7.68 -14.17 -4.89
N VAL A 22 6.36 -14.00 -4.98
CA VAL A 22 5.40 -14.47 -3.97
C VAL A 22 4.89 -15.84 -4.36
N ILE A 23 5.21 -16.84 -3.52
CA ILE A 23 4.83 -18.24 -3.71
C ILE A 23 3.82 -18.60 -2.63
N LEU A 24 2.60 -18.98 -3.04
CA LEU A 24 1.53 -19.42 -2.15
C LEU A 24 1.24 -20.89 -2.42
N ASN A 25 1.29 -21.73 -1.38
CA ASN A 25 0.97 -23.17 -1.49
C ASN A 25 1.72 -23.90 -2.62
N LYS A 26 3.01 -23.54 -2.83
CA LYS A 26 3.94 -24.05 -3.86
C LYS A 26 3.73 -23.48 -5.27
N GLU A 27 2.76 -22.61 -5.49
CA GLU A 27 2.55 -21.95 -6.77
C GLU A 27 3.02 -20.49 -6.73
N LYS A 28 3.68 -20.04 -7.80
CA LYS A 28 4.08 -18.64 -7.92
C LYS A 28 2.86 -17.81 -8.30
N VAL A 29 2.44 -16.92 -7.41
CA VAL A 29 1.29 -16.03 -7.60
C VAL A 29 1.70 -14.82 -8.44
N ILE A 30 2.79 -14.15 -8.06
CA ILE A 30 3.26 -12.92 -8.71
C ILE A 30 4.75 -12.70 -8.48
N THR A 31 5.37 -11.89 -9.35
CA THR A 31 6.67 -11.27 -9.09
C THR A 31 6.48 -9.75 -9.04
N LEU A 32 6.74 -9.14 -7.90
CA LEU A 32 6.60 -7.71 -7.66
C LEU A 32 7.93 -7.01 -7.92
N LYS A 33 7.92 -5.84 -8.56
CA LYS A 33 9.08 -4.93 -8.56
C LYS A 33 9.03 -4.10 -7.29
N CYS A 34 10.08 -4.10 -6.47
CA CYS A 34 10.06 -3.51 -5.13
C CYS A 34 11.44 -3.02 -4.68
N SER A 35 11.45 -2.29 -3.55
CA SER A 35 12.68 -2.04 -2.80
C SER A 35 13.11 -3.32 -2.05
N PRO A 36 14.42 -3.53 -1.83
CA PRO A 36 14.96 -4.79 -1.28
C PRO A 36 14.83 -4.91 0.24
N GLU A 37 13.66 -4.58 0.79
CA GLU A 37 13.39 -4.54 2.22
C GLU A 37 11.93 -4.97 2.50
N ASP A 38 11.67 -5.46 3.71
CA ASP A 38 10.33 -5.80 4.22
C ASP A 38 9.55 -6.80 3.33
N TYR A 39 10.23 -7.85 2.85
CA TYR A 39 9.63 -8.82 1.93
C TYR A 39 8.48 -9.61 2.54
N ASP A 40 8.53 -9.90 3.83
CA ASP A 40 7.44 -10.52 4.59
C ASP A 40 6.18 -9.65 4.57
N TYR A 41 6.32 -8.37 4.89
CA TYR A 41 5.22 -7.41 4.87
C TYR A 41 4.69 -7.19 3.46
N LEU A 42 5.56 -7.09 2.45
CA LEU A 42 5.14 -6.91 1.06
C LEU A 42 4.37 -8.14 0.55
N GLY A 43 4.90 -9.35 0.75
CA GLY A 43 4.27 -10.58 0.25
C GLY A 43 2.93 -10.87 0.93
N ILE A 44 2.87 -10.77 2.26
CA ILE A 44 1.62 -10.94 3.01
C ILE A 44 0.63 -9.81 2.70
N GLY A 45 1.13 -8.58 2.65
CA GLY A 45 0.37 -7.41 2.27
C GLY A 45 -0.31 -7.56 0.91
N PHE A 46 0.43 -8.00 -0.11
CA PHE A 46 -0.10 -8.25 -1.44
C PHE A 46 -1.23 -9.29 -1.42
N LEU A 47 -1.03 -10.44 -0.75
CA LEU A 47 -2.07 -11.47 -0.67
C LEU A 47 -3.31 -10.98 0.08
N TYR A 48 -3.10 -10.21 1.15
CA TYR A 48 -4.15 -9.64 1.97
C TYR A 48 -4.98 -8.59 1.20
N THR A 49 -4.33 -7.58 0.63
CA THR A 49 -4.99 -6.49 -0.07
C THR A 49 -5.53 -6.89 -1.45
N SER A 50 -5.11 -8.05 -1.98
CA SER A 50 -5.69 -8.67 -3.17
C SER A 50 -6.90 -9.55 -2.85
N GLY A 51 -7.24 -9.74 -1.58
CA GLY A 51 -8.37 -10.57 -1.15
C GLY A 51 -8.09 -12.08 -1.10
N ILE A 52 -6.87 -12.52 -1.45
CA ILE A 52 -6.48 -13.93 -1.48
C ILE A 52 -6.40 -14.51 -0.06
N LEU A 53 -5.85 -13.72 0.86
CA LEU A 53 -5.74 -14.02 2.27
C LEU A 53 -6.60 -13.02 3.06
N GLN A 54 -7.33 -13.47 4.08
CA GLN A 54 -8.20 -12.57 4.87
C GLN A 54 -8.01 -12.69 6.39
N LYS A 55 -7.55 -13.84 6.88
CA LYS A 55 -7.33 -14.08 8.30
C LYS A 55 -5.89 -14.52 8.53
N LYS A 56 -5.31 -14.08 9.64
CA LYS A 56 -3.92 -14.39 9.97
C LYS A 56 -3.78 -15.84 10.40
N GLU A 57 -4.82 -16.37 11.04
CA GLU A 57 -4.92 -17.76 11.53
C GLU A 57 -4.83 -18.78 10.40
N ASP A 58 -5.17 -18.37 9.18
CA ASP A 58 -5.09 -19.21 8.00
C ASP A 58 -3.63 -19.42 7.55
N ILE A 59 -2.69 -18.55 7.92
CA ILE A 59 -1.27 -18.70 7.59
C ILE A 59 -0.66 -19.82 8.46
N ASN A 60 -0.10 -20.84 7.82
CA ASN A 60 0.64 -21.91 8.48
C ASN A 60 2.14 -21.63 8.58
N SER A 61 2.74 -21.01 7.57
CA SER A 61 4.16 -20.68 7.57
C SER A 61 4.48 -19.57 6.58
N VAL A 62 5.43 -18.72 6.95
CA VAL A 62 6.04 -17.72 6.07
C VAL A 62 7.54 -17.93 6.10
N VAL A 63 8.17 -18.08 4.93
CA VAL A 63 9.62 -18.20 4.79
C VAL A 63 10.08 -17.20 3.75
N VAL A 64 10.92 -16.25 4.16
CA VAL A 64 11.57 -15.30 3.26
C VAL A 64 12.95 -15.84 2.93
N ASP A 65 13.29 -15.83 1.64
CA ASP A 65 14.60 -16.14 1.11
C ASP A 65 15.09 -14.88 0.39
N GLU A 66 15.91 -14.09 1.09
CA GLU A 66 16.38 -12.79 0.60
C GLU A 66 17.35 -12.93 -0.56
N GLU A 67 18.17 -13.99 -0.58
CA GLU A 67 19.13 -14.26 -1.66
C GLU A 67 18.40 -14.56 -2.97
N GLN A 68 17.40 -15.44 -2.92
CA GLN A 68 16.58 -15.78 -4.08
C GLN A 68 15.43 -14.80 -4.31
N LYS A 69 15.30 -13.79 -3.45
CA LYS A 69 14.27 -12.76 -3.51
C LYS A 69 12.87 -13.35 -3.64
N MET A 70 12.55 -14.29 -2.77
CA MET A 70 11.27 -14.98 -2.77
C MET A 70 10.70 -15.10 -1.37
N ILE A 71 9.37 -15.16 -1.32
CA ILE A 71 8.63 -15.43 -0.10
C ILE A 71 7.71 -16.63 -0.36
N LYS A 72 7.82 -17.64 0.50
CA LYS A 72 7.01 -18.86 0.48
C LYS A 72 6.01 -18.81 1.62
N ILE A 73 4.73 -18.78 1.27
CA ILE A 73 3.61 -18.72 2.20
C ILE A 73 2.81 -20.00 2.04
N LYS A 74 2.52 -20.65 3.17
CA LYS A 74 1.54 -21.74 3.24
C LYS A 74 0.34 -21.22 4.01
N ALA A 75 -0.85 -21.32 3.43
CA ALA A 75 -2.08 -20.89 4.07
C ALA A 75 -3.24 -21.83 3.73
N LYS A 76 -4.17 -21.94 4.68
CA LYS A 76 -5.48 -22.59 4.54
C LYS A 76 -6.49 -21.60 3.97
N ASP A 77 -7.61 -22.09 3.43
CA ASP A 77 -8.76 -21.29 3.01
C ASP A 77 -8.40 -20.04 2.17
N ILE A 78 -7.67 -20.26 1.08
CA ILE A 78 -7.41 -19.23 0.08
C ILE A 78 -8.67 -19.00 -0.76
N TYR A 79 -9.04 -17.75 -0.99
CA TYR A 79 -10.17 -17.45 -1.87
C TYR A 79 -9.73 -17.58 -3.34
N PRO A 80 -10.33 -18.50 -4.14
CA PRO A 80 -9.98 -18.68 -5.54
C PRO A 80 -10.68 -17.63 -6.38
N HIS A 81 -10.19 -16.40 -6.32
CA HIS A 81 -10.57 -15.39 -7.29
C HIS A 81 -9.30 -14.81 -7.91
N LEU A 82 -9.34 -14.64 -9.23
CA LEU A 82 -8.35 -13.99 -10.10
C LEU A 82 -7.33 -14.93 -10.78
N GLU A 83 -7.78 -16.09 -11.28
CA GLU A 83 -6.98 -16.99 -12.14
C GLU A 83 -6.51 -16.40 -13.49
N SER A 84 -6.88 -15.17 -13.88
CA SER A 84 -6.70 -14.77 -15.29
C SER A 84 -5.97 -13.46 -15.61
N SER A 85 -5.41 -12.68 -14.67
CA SER A 85 -4.69 -11.44 -15.10
C SER A 85 -3.71 -10.79 -14.10
N TRP A 86 -2.97 -11.55 -13.29
CA TRP A 86 -1.90 -10.99 -12.44
C TRP A 86 -0.56 -10.76 -13.16
N ARG A 87 -0.56 -10.49 -14.47
CA ARG A 87 0.68 -10.52 -15.25
C ARG A 87 1.65 -9.35 -15.01
N ASP A 88 1.22 -8.23 -14.41
CA ASP A 88 2.06 -7.00 -14.38
C ASP A 88 2.06 -6.22 -13.05
N GLY A 89 1.75 -6.83 -11.90
CA GLY A 89 1.69 -6.07 -10.63
C GLY A 89 0.54 -5.04 -10.57
N LEU A 90 -0.30 -5.01 -11.61
CA LEU A 90 -1.58 -4.32 -11.66
C LEU A 90 -2.67 -5.27 -11.17
N ILE A 91 -3.63 -4.73 -10.40
CA ILE A 91 -4.89 -5.43 -10.17
C ILE A 91 -5.47 -5.75 -11.56
N PRO A 92 -5.89 -7.01 -11.83
CA PRO A 92 -6.54 -7.44 -13.04
C PRO A 92 -7.41 -6.37 -13.71
N ARG A 93 -7.02 -5.92 -14.90
CA ARG A 93 -7.75 -4.94 -15.73
C ARG A 93 -9.17 -5.39 -16.10
N ARG A 94 -9.56 -6.64 -15.82
CA ARG A 94 -10.94 -7.17 -15.93
C ARG A 94 -11.76 -7.05 -14.64
N SER A 95 -11.21 -6.51 -13.55
CA SER A 95 -11.89 -6.18 -12.30
C SER A 95 -12.69 -4.85 -12.39
N ASN A 96 -13.35 -4.57 -13.52
CA ASN A 96 -14.42 -3.56 -13.54
C ASN A 96 -15.65 -4.04 -12.75
N ARG A 97 -15.67 -5.31 -12.32
CA ARG A 97 -16.43 -5.73 -11.16
C ARG A 97 -15.45 -5.79 -10.00
N ILE A 98 -15.30 -4.67 -9.31
CA ILE A 98 -15.38 -4.70 -7.84
C ILE A 98 -16.26 -5.90 -7.48
N ASP A 99 -15.74 -6.91 -6.78
CA ASP A 99 -16.60 -7.95 -6.29
C ASP A 99 -17.57 -7.28 -5.32
N GLU A 100 -18.76 -6.95 -5.83
CA GLU A 100 -19.75 -6.19 -5.08
C GLU A 100 -20.14 -6.95 -3.82
N LYS A 101 -19.91 -8.27 -3.75
CA LYS A 101 -20.03 -9.06 -2.52
C LYS A 101 -18.93 -8.73 -1.51
N LEU A 102 -17.68 -8.59 -1.95
CA LEU A 102 -16.58 -8.21 -1.06
C LEU A 102 -16.78 -6.78 -0.56
N ILE A 103 -17.10 -5.83 -1.45
CA ILE A 103 -17.36 -4.44 -1.05
C ILE A 103 -18.65 -4.29 -0.23
N SER A 104 -19.73 -5.01 -0.53
CA SER A 104 -20.94 -4.97 0.31
C SER A 104 -20.73 -5.51 1.71
N LYS A 105 -19.80 -6.46 1.90
CA LYS A 105 -19.38 -6.89 3.24
C LYS A 105 -18.53 -5.84 3.96
N LEU A 106 -17.73 -5.06 3.22
CA LEU A 106 -16.92 -3.96 3.74
C LEU A 106 -17.76 -2.71 4.10
N LEU A 107 -18.88 -2.48 3.39
CA LEU A 107 -19.85 -1.40 3.60
C LEU A 107 -20.56 -1.42 4.97
N LEU A 108 -20.51 -2.53 5.70
CA LEU A 108 -21.20 -2.69 6.97
C LEU A 108 -20.51 -1.98 8.14
N VAL A 109 -19.27 -1.52 7.93
CA VAL A 109 -18.45 -0.92 8.99
C VAL A 109 -18.61 0.60 8.98
N LYS A 110 -19.72 1.10 9.52
CA LYS A 110 -19.91 2.54 9.79
C LYS A 110 -19.07 2.97 10.99
N HIS A 111 -17.76 3.10 10.82
CA HIS A 111 -16.92 3.80 11.79
C HIS A 111 -16.84 5.28 11.42
N PHE A 112 -17.48 6.12 12.24
CA PHE A 112 -17.35 7.58 12.15
C PHE A 112 -16.06 8.01 12.84
N LEU A 113 -14.92 7.71 12.23
CA LEU A 113 -13.66 8.29 12.66
C LEU A 113 -13.67 9.79 12.35
N LYS A 114 -13.60 10.62 13.40
CA LYS A 114 -13.41 12.07 13.29
C LYS A 114 -11.96 12.42 13.60
N VAL A 115 -11.36 13.23 12.74
CA VAL A 115 -9.98 13.70 12.88
C VAL A 115 -9.98 15.22 12.69
N GLU A 116 -9.32 15.94 13.59
CA GLU A 116 -9.16 17.38 13.45
C GLU A 116 -8.22 17.71 12.28
N SER A 117 -8.49 18.80 11.56
CA SER A 117 -7.66 19.22 10.42
C SER A 117 -6.20 19.48 10.82
N GLY A 118 -5.96 20.00 12.03
CA GLY A 118 -4.60 20.20 12.55
C GLY A 118 -3.78 18.91 12.63
N ILE A 119 -4.43 17.79 13.00
CA ILE A 119 -3.80 16.47 13.05
C ILE A 119 -3.44 15.99 11.64
N ILE A 120 -4.30 16.24 10.65
CA ILE A 120 -4.04 15.87 9.24
C ILE A 120 -2.75 16.53 8.73
N PHE A 121 -2.59 17.82 8.95
CA PHE A 121 -1.38 18.55 8.53
C PHE A 121 -0.14 18.10 9.30
N SER A 122 -0.24 17.91 10.63
CA SER A 122 0.87 17.43 11.45
C SER A 122 1.35 16.05 10.99
N LEU A 123 0.42 15.12 10.77
CA LEU A 123 0.72 13.78 10.29
C LEU A 123 1.40 13.79 8.92
N MET A 124 0.92 14.61 7.99
CA MET A 124 1.51 14.71 6.65
C MET A 124 2.95 15.26 6.72
N HIS A 125 3.18 16.26 7.55
CA HIS A 125 4.50 16.81 7.80
C HIS A 125 5.44 15.78 8.46
N ASP A 126 4.95 15.03 9.45
CA ASP A 126 5.74 14.01 10.14
C ASP A 126 6.08 12.81 9.24
N MET A 127 5.16 12.42 8.35
CA MET A 127 5.44 11.40 7.33
C MET A 127 6.56 11.86 6.39
N GLN A 128 6.52 13.12 5.94
CA GLN A 128 7.59 13.69 5.11
C GLN A 128 8.92 13.76 5.87
N LYS A 129 8.90 14.03 7.18
CA LYS A 129 10.12 13.98 8.00
C LYS A 129 10.76 12.60 7.99
N ARG A 130 9.95 11.54 8.10
CA ARG A 130 10.39 10.13 8.12
C ARG A 130 10.88 9.58 6.77
N ALA A 131 10.45 10.17 5.64
CA ALA A 131 10.79 9.75 4.29
C ALA A 131 12.25 10.06 3.90
N LYS A 132 13.19 9.33 4.50
CA LYS A 132 14.64 9.53 4.31
C LYS A 132 15.07 9.10 2.92
N LEU A 133 14.62 7.94 2.44
CA LEU A 133 15.04 7.43 1.14
C LEU A 133 14.47 8.29 0.00
N PHE A 134 13.22 8.76 0.14
CA PHE A 134 12.65 9.74 -0.78
C PHE A 134 13.45 11.04 -0.81
N LYS A 135 13.87 11.57 0.35
CA LYS A 135 14.68 12.80 0.41
C LYS A 135 16.05 12.64 -0.23
N LEU A 136 16.66 11.46 -0.12
CA LEU A 136 17.97 11.18 -0.69
C LEU A 136 17.93 10.96 -2.20
N THR A 137 16.88 10.31 -2.71
CA THR A 137 16.88 9.79 -4.09
C THR A 137 15.77 10.32 -4.98
N GLY A 138 14.68 10.84 -4.40
CA GLY A 138 13.43 11.15 -5.11
C GLY A 138 12.74 9.95 -5.75
N GLY A 139 13.29 8.73 -5.62
CA GLY A 139 12.96 7.56 -6.42
C GLY A 139 11.96 6.58 -5.79
N VAL A 140 11.39 6.93 -4.63
CA VAL A 140 10.45 6.07 -3.89
C VAL A 140 9.16 6.79 -3.51
N HIS A 141 8.15 6.00 -3.19
CA HIS A 141 6.95 6.44 -2.52
C HIS A 141 7.03 6.16 -1.02
N SER A 142 6.16 6.82 -0.25
CA SER A 142 6.09 6.64 1.19
C SER A 142 4.64 6.43 1.61
N CYS A 143 4.43 5.55 2.58
CA CYS A 143 3.14 5.32 3.21
C CYS A 143 3.32 5.18 4.72
N ALA A 144 2.31 5.59 5.49
CA ALA A 144 2.29 5.44 6.92
C ALA A 144 0.89 5.06 7.42
N LEU A 145 0.86 4.30 8.52
CA LEU A 145 -0.34 4.07 9.31
C LEU A 145 -0.27 4.91 10.59
N ALA A 146 -1.29 5.71 10.84
CA ALA A 146 -1.37 6.58 12.01
C ALA A 146 -2.63 6.30 12.83
N ASN A 147 -2.56 6.61 14.12
CA ASN A 147 -3.73 6.63 14.99
C ASN A 147 -4.44 8.00 14.98
N GLN A 148 -5.58 8.06 15.65
CA GLN A 148 -6.44 9.25 15.70
C GLN A 148 -5.81 10.39 16.50
N GLN A 149 -4.86 10.08 17.38
CA GLN A 149 -4.12 11.03 18.21
C GLN A 149 -2.98 11.71 17.44
N GLY A 150 -2.80 11.42 16.14
CA GLY A 150 -1.77 12.04 15.33
C GLY A 150 -0.39 11.41 15.45
N SER A 151 -0.29 10.16 15.91
CA SER A 151 0.98 9.42 15.97
C SER A 151 1.09 8.42 14.82
N ILE A 152 2.20 8.50 14.08
CA ILE A 152 2.58 7.50 13.08
C ILE A 152 3.07 6.24 13.79
N MET A 153 2.37 5.13 13.55
CA MET A 153 2.66 3.82 14.11
C MET A 153 3.57 3.00 13.20
N LEU A 154 3.27 2.97 11.91
CA LEU A 154 4.01 2.24 10.88
C LEU A 154 4.41 3.19 9.76
N PHE A 155 5.56 2.95 9.14
CA PHE A 155 6.08 3.75 8.03
C PHE A 155 6.86 2.85 7.08
N SER A 156 6.67 3.03 5.77
CA SER A 156 7.36 2.24 4.75
C SER A 156 7.61 3.07 3.50
N GLU A 157 8.74 2.79 2.84
CA GLU A 157 9.11 3.32 1.53
C GLU A 157 9.28 2.18 0.51
N ASP A 158 8.92 2.45 -0.74
CA ASP A 158 9.08 1.50 -1.85
C ASP A 158 9.06 2.23 -3.19
N ILE A 159 9.79 1.72 -4.19
CA ILE A 159 9.72 2.24 -5.57
C ILE A 159 8.30 2.21 -6.15
N SER A 160 7.46 1.27 -5.70
CA SER A 160 6.07 1.13 -6.12
C SER A 160 5.12 1.71 -5.08
N ARG A 161 4.27 2.63 -5.53
CA ARG A 161 3.17 3.18 -4.73
C ARG A 161 2.25 2.10 -4.15
N TYR A 162 1.98 1.03 -4.89
CA TYR A 162 1.11 -0.04 -4.43
C TYR A 162 1.77 -0.86 -3.33
N ASN A 163 3.07 -1.10 -3.47
CA ASN A 163 3.85 -1.86 -2.51
C ASN A 163 3.95 -1.13 -1.16
N THR A 164 4.02 0.20 -1.14
CA THR A 164 4.03 0.93 0.15
C THR A 164 2.76 0.68 0.97
N ILE A 165 1.61 0.56 0.30
CA ILE A 165 0.32 0.25 0.93
C ILE A 165 0.29 -1.22 1.36
N ASP A 166 0.77 -2.11 0.50
CA ASP A 166 0.85 -3.54 0.81
C ASP A 166 1.77 -3.80 2.01
N LYS A 167 2.96 -3.21 2.05
CA LYS A 167 3.87 -3.30 3.21
C LYS A 167 3.20 -2.82 4.49
N ILE A 168 2.60 -1.62 4.48
CA ILE A 168 1.93 -1.07 5.67
C ILE A 168 0.77 -1.97 6.15
N LEU A 169 -0.09 -2.41 5.23
CA LEU A 169 -1.25 -3.23 5.59
C LEU A 169 -0.86 -4.67 5.94
N GLY A 170 0.21 -5.20 5.32
CA GLY A 170 0.80 -6.50 5.62
C GLY A 170 1.49 -6.52 6.97
N GLU A 171 2.26 -5.48 7.31
CA GLU A 171 2.85 -5.30 8.63
C GLU A 171 1.76 -5.18 9.70
N ALA A 172 0.74 -4.34 9.48
CA ALA A 172 -0.39 -4.21 10.40
C ALA A 172 -1.13 -5.55 10.59
N PHE A 173 -1.32 -6.31 9.50
CA PHE A 173 -1.93 -7.63 9.52
C PHE A 173 -1.10 -8.63 10.34
N LEU A 174 0.21 -8.72 10.10
CA LEU A 174 1.09 -9.62 10.85
C LEU A 174 1.26 -9.20 12.31
N LYS A 175 1.21 -7.92 12.63
CA LYS A 175 1.32 -7.40 14.01
C LYS A 175 -0.03 -7.34 14.75
N ASN A 176 -1.12 -7.80 14.15
CA ASN A 176 -2.48 -7.70 14.71
C ASN A 176 -2.86 -6.27 15.12
N ILE A 177 -2.42 -5.27 14.35
CA ILE A 177 -2.76 -3.86 14.62
C ILE A 177 -4.18 -3.61 14.10
N PRO A 178 -5.13 -3.16 14.94
CA PRO A 178 -6.45 -2.75 14.48
C PRO A 178 -6.35 -1.58 13.51
N ARG A 179 -7.15 -1.61 12.43
CA ARG A 179 -7.06 -0.68 11.30
C ARG A 179 -8.33 0.15 11.12
N GLU A 180 -9.42 -0.34 11.69
CA GLU A 180 -10.78 0.20 11.64
C GLU A 180 -10.89 1.57 12.30
N ASP A 181 -9.90 1.94 13.11
CA ASP A 181 -9.79 3.20 13.85
C ASP A 181 -8.54 4.00 13.42
N LYS A 182 -7.91 3.66 12.29
CA LYS A 182 -6.63 4.23 11.81
C LYS A 182 -6.78 5.10 10.58
N ILE A 183 -5.67 5.74 10.23
CA ILE A 183 -5.52 6.65 9.11
C ILE A 183 -4.33 6.18 8.26
N ILE A 184 -4.52 6.09 6.94
CA ILE A 184 -3.41 5.91 6.00
C ILE A 184 -2.97 7.26 5.46
N LEU A 185 -1.66 7.51 5.49
CA LEU A 185 -1.01 8.64 4.84
C LEU A 185 -0.20 8.11 3.66
N THR A 186 -0.26 8.77 2.51
CA THR A 186 0.52 8.35 1.33
C THR A 186 1.06 9.54 0.54
N SER A 187 2.23 9.37 -0.07
CA SER A 187 2.76 10.33 -1.05
C SER A 187 2.13 10.19 -2.44
N CYS A 188 1.29 9.18 -2.64
CA CYS A 188 0.84 8.73 -3.96
C CYS A 188 -0.50 9.34 -4.38
N ARG A 189 -0.73 9.45 -5.71
CA ARG A 189 -2.08 9.73 -6.24
C ARG A 189 -3.07 8.65 -5.80
N ILE A 190 -4.26 9.06 -5.37
CA ILE A 190 -5.30 8.12 -4.92
C ILE A 190 -6.12 7.70 -6.14
N THR A 191 -5.84 6.50 -6.67
CA THR A 191 -6.63 5.85 -7.72
C THR A 191 -7.65 4.89 -7.11
N SER A 192 -8.61 4.41 -7.92
CA SER A 192 -9.57 3.38 -7.49
C SER A 192 -8.87 2.11 -6.99
N ASP A 193 -7.73 1.73 -7.59
CA ASP A 193 -6.95 0.55 -7.16
C ASP A 193 -6.34 0.74 -5.77
N ILE A 194 -5.73 1.90 -5.51
CA ILE A 194 -5.19 2.24 -4.18
C ILE A 194 -6.33 2.20 -3.17
N LEU A 195 -7.44 2.86 -3.48
CA LEU A 195 -8.60 2.92 -2.58
C LEU A 195 -9.22 1.53 -2.35
N THR A 196 -9.20 0.63 -3.34
CA THR A 196 -9.65 -0.75 -3.18
C THR A 196 -8.79 -1.51 -2.17
N LYS A 197 -7.46 -1.34 -2.22
CA LYS A 197 -6.55 -1.91 -1.20
C LYS A 197 -6.84 -1.35 0.19
N ILE A 198 -7.12 -0.05 0.31
CA ILE A 198 -7.51 0.58 1.59
C ILE A 198 -8.83 0.00 2.11
N ALA A 199 -9.81 -0.20 1.23
CA ALA A 199 -11.10 -0.79 1.57
C ALA A 199 -10.95 -2.21 2.10
N ILE A 200 -10.21 -3.07 1.39
CA ILE A 200 -9.90 -4.44 1.83
C ILE A 200 -9.11 -4.42 3.15
N GLY A 201 -8.21 -3.44 3.29
CA GLY A 201 -7.45 -3.12 4.49
C GLY A 201 -8.26 -2.62 5.68
N ARG A 202 -9.56 -2.32 5.48
CA ARG A 202 -10.50 -1.79 6.48
C ARG A 202 -10.01 -0.52 7.18
N VAL A 203 -9.34 0.36 6.46
CA VAL A 203 -8.95 1.68 6.98
C VAL A 203 -9.98 2.71 6.55
N PRO A 204 -10.59 3.46 7.49
CA PRO A 204 -11.68 4.40 7.18
C PRO A 204 -11.23 5.72 6.55
N ILE A 205 -9.95 6.10 6.70
CA ILE A 205 -9.43 7.38 6.20
C ILE A 205 -8.14 7.19 5.43
N ILE A 206 -8.07 7.76 4.23
CA ILE A 206 -6.84 7.92 3.44
C ILE A 206 -6.56 9.40 3.17
N ILE A 207 -5.32 9.80 3.42
CA ILE A 207 -4.81 11.15 3.27
C ILE A 207 -3.62 11.13 2.32
N SER A 208 -3.64 11.98 1.30
CA SER A 208 -2.56 12.10 0.33
C SER A 208 -2.13 13.54 0.10
N ARG A 209 -0.82 13.71 -0.14
CA ARG A 209 -0.23 14.94 -0.65
C ARG A 209 -0.56 15.19 -2.14
N ALA A 210 -0.94 14.14 -2.86
CA ALA A 210 -1.22 14.16 -4.28
C ALA A 210 -2.73 14.16 -4.60
N ALA A 211 -3.04 14.22 -5.89
CA ALA A 211 -4.41 14.26 -6.39
C ALA A 211 -5.13 12.91 -6.24
N PRO A 212 -6.43 12.89 -5.90
CA PRO A 212 -7.31 11.77 -6.20
C PRO A 212 -7.76 11.78 -7.66
N THR A 213 -8.19 10.62 -8.18
CA THR A 213 -8.90 10.52 -9.46
C THR A 213 -10.41 10.57 -9.24
N ASP A 214 -11.17 10.93 -10.27
CA ASP A 214 -12.64 10.87 -10.34
C ASP A 214 -13.19 9.53 -9.81
N ARG A 215 -12.71 8.41 -10.36
CA ARG A 215 -13.13 7.06 -9.95
C ARG A 215 -12.81 6.73 -8.49
N ALA A 216 -11.76 7.33 -7.93
CA ALA A 216 -11.43 7.14 -6.53
C ALA A 216 -12.41 7.89 -5.63
N VAL A 217 -12.80 9.11 -6.01
CA VAL A 217 -13.81 9.90 -5.29
C VAL A 217 -15.16 9.19 -5.32
N GLU A 218 -15.61 8.72 -6.49
CA GLU A 218 -16.85 7.95 -6.64
C GLU A 218 -16.85 6.68 -5.79
N LEU A 219 -15.75 5.92 -5.84
CA LEU A 219 -15.61 4.71 -5.05
C LEU A 219 -15.61 5.03 -3.54
N ALA A 220 -14.91 6.08 -3.09
CA ALA A 220 -14.86 6.50 -1.70
C ALA A 220 -16.26 6.84 -1.16
N GLN A 221 -17.05 7.57 -1.95
CA GLN A 221 -18.45 7.88 -1.64
C GLN A 221 -19.30 6.62 -1.58
N LYS A 222 -19.14 5.69 -2.54
CA LYS A 222 -19.87 4.42 -2.55
C LYS A 222 -19.58 3.62 -1.29
N ILE A 223 -18.31 3.57 -0.85
CA ILE A 223 -17.86 2.68 0.24
C ILE A 223 -17.76 3.31 1.62
N GLY A 224 -17.96 4.62 1.73
CA GLY A 224 -17.90 5.35 3.00
C GLY A 224 -16.48 5.57 3.55
N ILE A 225 -15.46 5.61 2.69
CA ILE A 225 -14.09 5.97 3.09
C ILE A 225 -13.90 7.48 2.97
N THR A 226 -13.33 8.10 4.01
CA THR A 226 -12.92 9.51 3.94
C THR A 226 -11.64 9.61 3.12
N LEU A 227 -11.72 10.35 2.01
CA LEU A 227 -10.61 10.63 1.13
C LEU A 227 -10.21 12.10 1.26
N VAL A 228 -8.94 12.36 1.55
CA VAL A 228 -8.36 13.71 1.59
C VAL A 228 -7.17 13.78 0.64
N GLY A 229 -7.26 14.63 -0.38
CA GLY A 229 -6.18 14.86 -1.35
C GLY A 229 -5.52 16.22 -1.16
N PHE A 230 -4.38 16.43 -1.84
CA PHE A 230 -3.67 17.71 -1.88
C PHE A 230 -3.29 18.30 -0.51
N VAL A 231 -3.05 17.47 0.51
CA VAL A 231 -2.61 17.95 1.84
C VAL A 231 -1.18 18.46 1.75
N ARG A 232 -0.98 19.76 1.97
CA ARG A 232 0.29 20.48 1.88
C ARG A 232 0.41 21.52 2.98
#